data_AF-A0A817WCR1-F1
#
_entry.id   AF-A0A817WCR1-F1
#
_cell.length_a   1.000
_cell.length_b   1.000
_cell.length_c   1.000
_cell.angle_alpha   90.00
_cell.angle_beta   90.00
_cell.angle_gamma   90.00
#
_symmetry.space_group_name_H-M   'P 1'
#
loop_
_entity.id
_entity.type
_entity.pdbx_description
1 polymer ?
#
loop_
_entity_poly.entity_id
_entity_poly.type
_entity_poly.pdbx_seq_one_letter_code
_entity_poly.pdbx_strand_id
1 'polypeptide(L)'
;MTYFKIHVTIGTFQPMFELIRRFSKIHHLSVKTTLQAYANGHQWAELLTQMPNIIKLDLDIDLDSYKSDQELQTFQTKFWFERQWIVQCIKSQSNSSEFKIMHRSI
;
A
#
# COMPACT_ATOMS: atom_id res chain seq x y z
N MET A 1 -4.67 -7.19 -17.76
CA MET A 1 -4.00 -6.73 -16.53
C MET A 1 -4.80 -7.25 -15.35
N THR A 2 -4.21 -8.07 -14.49
CA THR A 2 -4.94 -8.75 -13.40
C THR A 2 -5.04 -7.85 -12.19
N TYR A 3 -6.27 -7.64 -11.70
CA TYR A 3 -6.59 -6.76 -10.59
C TYR A 3 -7.00 -7.58 -9.36
N PHE A 4 -6.53 -7.18 -8.19
CA PHE A 4 -6.92 -7.79 -6.91
C PHE A 4 -7.26 -6.71 -5.88
N LYS A 5 -8.45 -6.84 -5.27
CA LYS A 5 -8.96 -5.89 -4.27
C LYS A 5 -9.22 -6.59 -2.96
N ILE A 6 -8.79 -5.97 -1.86
CA ILE A 6 -8.96 -6.48 -0.51
C ILE A 6 -9.48 -5.36 0.38
N HIS A 7 -10.39 -5.69 1.29
CA HIS A 7 -10.82 -4.82 2.36
C HIS A 7 -10.55 -5.52 3.70
N VAL A 8 -9.71 -4.90 4.53
CA VAL A 8 -9.31 -5.46 5.83
C VAL A 8 -9.74 -4.49 6.92
N THR A 9 -10.74 -4.87 7.70
CA THR A 9 -11.29 -4.00 8.75
C THR A 9 -10.69 -4.30 10.12
N ILE A 10 -10.35 -5.56 10.39
CA ILE A 10 -9.81 -6.05 11.68
C ILE A 10 -8.84 -7.20 11.38
N GLY A 11 -7.75 -7.30 12.13
CA GLY A 11 -6.84 -8.44 12.10
C GLY A 11 -5.36 -8.04 11.96
N THR A 12 -4.47 -9.01 12.16
CA THR A 12 -3.05 -8.80 11.92
C THR A 12 -2.76 -8.83 10.42
N PHE A 13 -1.78 -8.02 10.00
CA PHE A 13 -1.50 -7.84 8.58
C PHE A 13 -0.59 -8.93 7.98
N GLN A 14 0.18 -9.62 8.83
CA GLN A 14 1.11 -10.67 8.40
C GLN A 14 0.45 -11.83 7.64
N PRO A 15 -0.66 -12.44 8.13
CA PRO A 15 -1.34 -13.51 7.39
C PRO A 15 -1.91 -13.03 6.05
N MET A 16 -2.28 -11.75 5.98
CA MET A 16 -2.83 -11.14 4.78
C MET A 16 -1.74 -10.95 3.70
N PHE A 17 -0.52 -10.58 4.09
CA PHE A 17 0.63 -10.54 3.18
C PHE A 17 0.97 -11.92 2.61
N GLU A 18 0.95 -12.97 3.43
CA GLU A 18 1.13 -14.34 2.94
C GLU A 18 0.06 -14.72 1.92
N LEU A 19 -1.19 -14.31 2.14
CA LEU A 19 -2.27 -14.52 1.18
C LEU A 19 -2.02 -13.76 -0.12
N ILE A 20 -1.68 -12.47 -0.06
CA ILE A 20 -1.38 -11.66 -1.26
C ILE A 20 -0.28 -12.30 -2.08
N ARG A 21 0.81 -12.76 -1.45
CA ARG A 21 1.97 -13.37 -2.14
C ARG A 21 1.60 -14.58 -3.00
N ARG A 22 0.52 -15.29 -2.67
CA ARG A 22 0.04 -16.44 -3.46
C ARG A 22 -0.54 -16.04 -4.82
N PHE A 23 -0.91 -14.78 -5.00
CA PHE A 23 -1.49 -14.28 -6.25
C PHE A 23 -0.41 -13.75 -7.21
N SER A 24 0.46 -14.63 -7.69
CA SER A 24 1.64 -14.25 -8.49
C SER A 24 1.32 -13.52 -9.81
N LYS A 25 0.09 -13.60 -10.33
CA LYS A 25 -0.30 -12.99 -11.61
C LYS A 25 -0.89 -11.58 -11.47
N ILE A 26 -0.99 -11.02 -10.27
CA ILE A 26 -1.58 -9.69 -10.05
C ILE A 26 -0.62 -8.60 -10.48
N HIS A 27 -1.18 -7.57 -11.11
CA HIS A 27 -0.44 -6.39 -11.56
C HIS A 27 -0.85 -5.14 -10.78
N HIS A 28 -2.10 -5.12 -10.32
CA HIS A 28 -2.64 -4.03 -9.54
C HIS A 28 -3.28 -4.59 -8.28
N LEU A 29 -2.78 -4.13 -7.14
CA LEU A 29 -3.27 -4.42 -5.80
C LEU A 29 -3.99 -3.19 -5.25
N SER A 30 -5.22 -3.34 -4.77
CA SER A 30 -5.97 -2.29 -4.08
C SER A 30 -6.37 -2.78 -2.71
N VAL A 31 -5.98 -2.06 -1.67
CA VAL A 31 -6.19 -2.48 -0.28
C VAL A 31 -6.79 -1.33 0.50
N LYS A 32 -7.97 -1.57 1.05
CA LYS A 32 -8.62 -0.68 2.01
C LYS A 32 -8.41 -1.22 3.42
N THR A 33 -7.95 -0.39 4.34
CA THR A 33 -7.62 -0.78 5.72
C THR A 33 -8.04 0.29 6.72
N THR A 34 -8.13 -0.11 7.97
CA THR A 34 -8.30 0.81 9.11
C THR A 34 -7.06 0.78 9.99
N LEU A 35 -6.91 1.76 10.89
CA LEU A 35 -5.82 1.81 11.86
C LEU A 35 -5.57 0.49 12.61
N GLN A 36 -6.63 -0.25 12.97
CA GLN A 36 -6.54 -1.50 13.73
C GLN A 36 -5.92 -2.66 12.94
N ALA A 37 -6.03 -2.59 11.61
CA ALA A 37 -5.49 -3.55 10.69
C ALA A 37 -4.53 -2.83 9.74
N TYR A 38 -3.70 -1.90 10.23
CA TYR A 38 -2.75 -1.19 9.37
C TYR A 38 -1.36 -1.83 9.43
N ALA A 39 -0.74 -2.05 8.27
CA ALA A 39 0.71 -2.25 8.16
C ALA A 39 1.36 -0.98 7.66
N ASN A 40 2.46 -0.58 8.29
CA ASN A 40 3.16 0.64 7.92
C ASN A 40 3.88 0.55 6.56
N GLY A 41 4.34 1.69 6.05
CA GLY A 41 5.00 1.77 4.75
C GLY A 41 6.24 0.88 4.61
N HIS A 42 6.94 0.54 5.70
CA HIS A 42 8.07 -0.40 5.65
C HIS A 42 7.61 -1.82 5.31
N GLN A 43 6.55 -2.28 5.98
CA GLN A 43 5.98 -3.60 5.77
C GLN A 43 5.42 -3.71 4.34
N TRP A 44 4.74 -2.66 3.84
CA TRP A 44 4.30 -2.60 2.44
C TRP A 44 5.46 -2.66 1.45
N ALA A 45 6.54 -1.92 1.73
CA ALA A 45 7.71 -1.92 0.86
C ALA A 45 8.29 -3.31 0.76
N GLU A 46 8.46 -3.98 1.90
CA GLU A 46 8.93 -5.37 2.00
C GLU A 46 8.07 -6.33 1.18
N LEU A 47 6.73 -6.25 1.30
CA LEU A 47 5.82 -7.06 0.50
C LEU A 47 6.05 -6.85 -1.01
N LEU A 48 6.10 -5.59 -1.46
CA LEU A 48 6.25 -5.27 -2.88
C LEU A 48 7.61 -5.72 -3.45
N THR A 49 8.66 -5.81 -2.63
CA THR A 49 9.95 -6.38 -3.08
C THR A 49 9.84 -7.84 -3.53
N GLN A 50 8.89 -8.58 -2.95
CA GLN A 50 8.68 -10.00 -3.20
C GLN A 50 7.65 -10.22 -4.30
N MET A 51 7.07 -9.14 -4.84
CA MET A 51 5.97 -9.18 -5.80
C MET A 51 6.31 -8.35 -7.06
N PRO A 52 7.26 -8.81 -7.88
CA PRO A 52 7.79 -8.06 -9.02
C PRO A 52 6.75 -7.76 -10.11
N ASN A 53 5.64 -8.51 -10.13
CA ASN A 53 4.57 -8.32 -11.11
C ASN A 53 3.62 -7.15 -10.75
N ILE A 54 3.63 -6.70 -9.48
CA ILE A 54 2.83 -5.54 -9.09
C ILE A 54 3.49 -4.29 -9.66
N ILE A 55 2.74 -3.58 -10.49
CA ILE A 55 3.14 -2.28 -11.06
C ILE A 55 2.34 -1.13 -10.44
N LYS A 56 1.25 -1.45 -9.70
CA LYS A 56 0.41 -0.46 -9.05
C LYS A 56 -0.15 -0.97 -7.73
N LEU A 57 -0.08 -0.13 -6.71
CA LEU A 57 -0.66 -0.33 -5.39
C LEU A 57 -1.53 0.90 -5.02
N ASP A 58 -2.82 0.68 -4.78
CA ASP A 58 -3.73 1.68 -4.21
C ASP A 58 -4.02 1.31 -2.75
N LEU A 59 -3.61 2.17 -1.81
CA LEU A 59 -3.85 2.03 -0.37
C LEU A 59 -4.85 3.08 0.09
N ASP A 60 -5.98 2.65 0.64
CA ASP A 60 -6.94 3.50 1.34
C ASP A 60 -6.87 3.16 2.83
N ILE A 61 -6.36 4.06 3.65
CA ILE A 61 -6.06 3.80 5.06
C ILE A 61 -6.76 4.85 5.92
N ASP A 62 -7.60 4.40 6.84
CA ASP A 62 -8.16 5.25 7.89
C ASP A 62 -7.15 5.43 9.03
N LEU A 63 -6.36 6.51 8.98
CA LEU A 63 -5.36 6.89 9.98
C LEU A 63 -5.77 8.20 10.68
N ASP A 64 -5.28 8.39 11.90
CA ASP A 64 -5.22 9.72 12.50
C ASP A 64 -4.20 10.62 11.77
N SER A 65 -4.41 11.93 11.83
CA SER A 65 -3.63 12.90 11.03
C SER A 65 -2.13 12.88 11.30
N TYR A 66 -1.71 12.59 12.55
CA TYR A 66 -0.30 12.50 12.92
C TYR A 66 0.40 11.31 12.23
N LYS A 67 -0.26 10.15 12.19
CA LYS A 67 0.29 8.97 11.50
C LYS A 67 0.31 9.15 9.99
N SER A 68 -0.66 9.88 9.42
CA SER A 68 -0.70 10.15 7.97
C SER A 68 0.58 10.82 7.45
N ASP A 69 1.11 11.81 8.17
CA ASP A 69 2.33 12.52 7.76
C ASP A 69 3.56 11.61 7.86
N GLN A 70 3.66 10.83 8.94
CA GLN A 70 4.74 9.85 9.14
C GLN A 70 4.72 8.77 8.04
N GLU A 71 3.55 8.29 7.67
CA GLU A 71 3.38 7.30 6.61
C GLU A 71 3.70 7.87 5.24
N LEU A 72 3.28 9.11 4.96
CA LEU A 72 3.67 9.79 3.71
C LEU A 72 5.20 9.87 3.57
N GLN A 73 5.91 10.27 4.62
CA GLN A 73 7.37 10.33 4.62
C GLN A 73 8.00 8.95 4.41
N THR A 74 7.44 7.92 5.06
CA THR A 74 7.88 6.54 4.88
C THR A 74 7.67 6.07 3.44
N PHE A 75 6.49 6.34 2.87
CA PHE A 75 6.19 5.97 1.48
C PHE A 75 7.12 6.67 0.49
N GLN A 76 7.35 7.98 0.65
CA GLN A 76 8.29 8.72 -0.19
C GLN A 76 9.70 8.14 -0.08
N THR A 77 10.16 7.82 1.12
CA THR A 77 11.50 7.25 1.32
C THR A 77 11.63 5.86 0.68
N LYS A 78 10.74 4.93 1.04
CA LYS A 78 10.82 3.53 0.63
C LYS A 78 10.41 3.26 -0.82
N PHE A 79 9.43 3.98 -1.34
CA PHE A 79 8.91 3.70 -2.68
C PHE A 79 9.52 4.64 -3.71
N TRP A 80 9.54 5.94 -3.44
CA TRP A 80 10.05 6.91 -4.40
C TRP A 80 11.57 6.87 -4.52
N PHE A 81 12.29 6.97 -3.41
CA PHE A 81 13.75 7.01 -3.44
C PHE A 81 14.38 5.63 -3.61
N GLU A 82 13.98 4.63 -2.81
CA GLU A 82 14.66 3.31 -2.85
C GLU A 82 14.19 2.40 -3.99
N ARG A 83 12.94 2.52 -4.43
CA ARG A 83 12.33 1.57 -5.38
C ARG A 83 11.97 2.16 -6.73
N GLN A 84 12.10 3.47 -6.91
CA GLN A 84 11.71 4.20 -8.13
C GLN A 84 10.22 4.10 -8.47
N TRP A 85 9.34 4.06 -7.48
CA TRP A 85 7.89 4.12 -7.66
C TRP A 85 7.37 5.53 -7.42
N ILE A 86 6.41 5.96 -8.23
CA ILE A 86 5.66 7.19 -8.07
C ILE A 86 4.69 7.08 -6.90
N VAL A 87 4.82 7.94 -5.90
CA VAL A 87 3.90 8.02 -4.76
C VAL A 87 3.02 9.26 -4.92
N GLN A 88 1.71 9.06 -4.88
CA GLN A 88 0.69 10.11 -4.91
C GLN A 88 -0.14 10.00 -3.63
N CYS A 89 -0.17 11.06 -2.83
CA CYS A 89 -1.08 11.17 -1.70
C CYS A 89 -2.34 11.91 -2.15
N ILE A 90 -3.49 11.30 -1.93
CA ILE A 90 -4.81 11.85 -2.24
C ILE A 90 -5.48 12.11 -0.89
N LYS A 91 -5.74 13.38 -0.58
CA LYS A 91 -6.49 13.74 0.62
C LYS A 91 -7.97 13.44 0.37
N SER A 92 -8.51 12.45 1.08
CA SER A 92 -9.95 12.20 1.10
C SER A 92 -10.66 13.25 1.95
N GLN A 93 -11.92 13.55 1.62
CA GLN A 93 -12.81 14.39 2.43
C GLN A 93 -13.18 13.74 3.76
N SER A 94 -12.95 12.44 3.93
CA SER A 94 -13.42 11.62 5.05
C SER A 94 -12.32 11.22 6.02
N ASN A 95 -11.43 12.14 6.47
CA ASN A 95 -10.30 11.86 7.39
C ASN A 95 -9.35 10.69 7.02
N SER A 96 -9.61 9.96 5.93
CA SER A 96 -8.82 8.83 5.47
C SER A 96 -7.68 9.32 4.60
N SER A 97 -6.57 8.59 4.67
CA SER A 97 -5.39 8.84 3.86
C SER A 97 -5.37 7.83 2.71
N GLU A 98 -5.46 8.35 1.49
CA GLU A 98 -5.33 7.54 0.29
C GLU A 98 -3.94 7.73 -0.32
N PHE A 99 -3.24 6.63 -0.58
CA PHE A 99 -1.94 6.61 -1.23
C PHE A 99 -1.99 5.73 -2.46
N LYS A 100 -1.51 6.27 -3.57
CA LYS A 100 -1.39 5.57 -4.83
C LYS A 100 0.09 5.48 -5.20
N ILE A 101 0.58 4.26 -5.37
CA ILE A 101 1.99 3.94 -5.57
C ILE A 101 2.11 3.19 -6.89
N MET A 102 2.90 3.71 -7.84
CA MET A 102 3.00 3.16 -9.21
C MET A 102 4.45 2.97 -9.63
N HIS A 103 4.79 1.88 -10.30
CA HIS A 103 6.12 1.70 -10.88
C HIS A 103 6.37 2.73 -11.99
N ARG A 104 7.58 3.31 -12.07
CA ARG A 104 7.90 4.37 -13.05
C ARG A 104 7.96 3.91 -14.51
N SER A 105 8.34 2.66 -14.75
CA SER A 105 8.37 2.10 -16.11
C SER A 105 7.03 1.43 -16.46
N ILE A 106 6.15 2.19 -17.10
CA ILE A 106 5.06 1.66 -17.93
C ILE A 106 5.10 2.42 -19.25
#